data_AF-A0AAW4C7J5-F1
#
_entry.id   AF-A0AAW4C7J5-F1
#
_cell.length_a   1.000
_cell.length_b   1.000
_cell.length_c   1.000
_cell.angle_alpha   90.00
_cell.angle_beta   90.00
_cell.angle_gamma   90.00
#
_symmetry.space_group_name_H-M   'P 1'
#
loop_
_entity.id
_entity.type
_entity.pdbx_description
1 polymer ?
#
loop_
_entity_poly.entity_id
_entity_poly.type
_entity_poly.pdbx_seq_one_letter_code
_entity_poly.pdbx_strand_id
1 'polypeptide(L)'
;MYKRLFFLDSKTLDWLTPYILVLASDTIAFNVFVLTFVSAVVFNFLNSMLALMAIFLGAGYVVGFWLLKWFVLERLELKNNA
;
A
#
# COMPACT_ATOMS: atom_id res chain seq x y z
N MET A 1 -2.23 23.32 17.30
CA MET A 1 -3.64 22.87 17.29
C MET A 1 -4.01 22.27 15.91
N TYR A 2 -3.35 21.18 15.48
CA TYR A 2 -3.69 20.39 14.27
C TYR A 2 -3.04 18.99 14.26
N LYS A 3 -2.85 18.34 15.43
CA LYS A 3 -2.09 17.07 15.49
C LYS A 3 -2.82 15.90 16.16
N ARG A 4 -4.09 16.08 16.53
CA ARG A 4 -4.80 15.14 17.42
C ARG A 4 -6.20 14.74 16.94
N LEU A 5 -6.54 14.98 15.68
CA LEU A 5 -7.91 14.76 15.18
C LEU A 5 -8.13 13.48 14.35
N PHE A 6 -7.08 12.74 13.96
CA PHE A 6 -7.28 11.56 13.09
C PHE A 6 -6.87 10.20 13.67
N PHE A 7 -6.14 10.16 14.78
CA PHE A 7 -5.41 8.94 15.13
C PHE A 7 -5.29 8.73 16.64
N LEU A 8 -6.36 8.43 17.37
CA LEU A 8 -6.15 7.90 18.74
C LEU A 8 -6.94 6.65 19.08
N ASP A 9 -8.11 6.37 18.48
CA ASP A 9 -8.97 5.32 19.07
C ASP A 9 -9.85 4.54 18.05
N SER A 10 -9.44 4.45 16.79
CA SER A 10 -10.21 3.66 15.82
C SER A 10 -9.91 2.17 16.01
N LYS A 11 -10.78 1.47 16.74
CA LYS A 11 -10.83 0.00 16.87
C LYS A 11 -10.75 -0.71 15.50
N THR A 12 -11.20 -0.04 14.44
CA THR A 12 -11.15 -0.48 13.04
C THR A 12 -9.75 -0.43 12.44
N LEU A 13 -8.93 0.58 12.79
CA LEU A 13 -7.55 0.71 12.30
C LEU A 13 -6.60 -0.26 13.02
N ASP A 14 -6.82 -0.49 14.33
CA ASP A 14 -6.11 -1.52 15.10
C ASP A 14 -6.44 -2.93 14.54
N TRP A 15 -7.68 -3.16 14.08
CA TRP A 15 -8.06 -4.38 13.38
C TRP A 15 -7.45 -4.49 11.98
N LEU A 16 -7.32 -3.38 11.23
CA LEU A 16 -6.68 -3.35 9.91
C LEU A 16 -5.16 -3.47 9.96
N THR A 17 -4.53 -3.15 11.10
CA THR A 17 -3.08 -3.17 11.27
C THR A 17 -2.43 -4.50 10.86
N PRO A 18 -2.85 -5.68 11.36
CA PRO A 18 -2.30 -6.95 10.90
C PRO A 18 -2.56 -7.21 9.41
N TYR A 19 -3.72 -6.80 8.88
CA TYR A 19 -4.02 -6.95 7.45
C TYR A 19 -3.11 -6.08 6.58
N ILE A 20 -2.85 -4.82 6.95
CA ILE A 20 -1.94 -3.94 6.22
C ILE A 20 -0.50 -4.45 6.33
N LEU A 21 -0.09 -4.97 7.48
CA LEU A 21 1.25 -5.50 7.68
C LEU A 21 1.49 -6.76 6.85
N VAL A 22 0.48 -7.64 6.75
CA VAL A 22 0.50 -8.82 5.88
C VAL A 22 0.43 -8.40 4.41
N LEU A 23 -0.47 -7.50 4.02
CA LEU A 23 -0.67 -7.08 2.64
C LEU A 23 0.53 -6.27 2.11
N ALA A 24 1.23 -5.55 2.99
CA ALA A 24 2.48 -4.87 2.70
C ALA A 24 3.72 -5.71 3.04
N SER A 25 3.55 -7.02 3.25
CA SER A 25 4.66 -7.97 3.30
C SER A 25 5.41 -7.92 1.96
N ASP A 26 6.72 -8.00 2.03
CA ASP A 26 7.59 -7.82 0.87
C ASP A 26 7.28 -8.86 -0.23
N THR A 27 6.81 -10.05 0.14
CA THR A 27 6.35 -11.09 -0.79
C THR A 27 5.09 -10.71 -1.56
N ILE A 28 4.11 -10.07 -0.90
CA ILE A 28 2.86 -9.67 -1.54
C ILE A 28 3.08 -8.42 -2.38
N ALA A 29 3.86 -7.45 -1.87
CA ALA A 29 4.27 -6.28 -2.63
C ALA A 29 5.03 -6.68 -3.91
N PHE A 30 5.92 -7.67 -3.82
CA PHE A 30 6.62 -8.23 -4.98
C PHE A 30 5.66 -8.91 -5.96
N ASN A 31 4.70 -9.72 -5.49
CA ASN A 31 3.71 -10.34 -6.37
C ASN A 31 2.81 -9.32 -7.08
N VAL A 32 2.37 -8.27 -6.39
CA VAL A 32 1.56 -7.19 -6.99
C VAL A 32 2.39 -6.42 -8.01
N PHE A 33 3.68 -6.18 -7.73
CA PHE A 33 4.60 -5.57 -8.69
C PHE A 33 4.78 -6.43 -9.95
N VAL A 34 5.03 -7.75 -9.78
CA VAL A 34 5.17 -8.69 -10.90
C VAL A 34 3.86 -8.78 -11.70
N LEU A 35 2.71 -8.85 -11.03
CA LEU A 35 1.41 -8.88 -11.70
C LEU A 35 1.16 -7.60 -12.50
N THR A 36 1.49 -6.44 -11.94
CA THR A 36 1.40 -5.14 -12.64
C THR A 36 2.30 -5.13 -13.87
N PHE A 37 3.52 -5.64 -13.75
CA PHE A 37 4.48 -5.67 -14.85
C PHE A 37 4.05 -6.63 -15.96
N VAL A 38 3.64 -7.85 -15.61
CA VAL A 38 3.09 -8.83 -16.56
C VAL A 38 1.85 -8.28 -17.27
N SER A 39 0.96 -7.64 -16.50
CA SER A 39 -0.24 -6.99 -17.03
C SER A 39 0.11 -5.85 -17.99
N ALA A 40 1.07 -4.99 -17.64
CA ALA A 40 1.55 -3.93 -18.51
C ALA A 40 2.15 -4.47 -19.81
N VAL A 41 2.93 -5.55 -19.75
CA VAL A 41 3.49 -6.22 -20.94
C VAL A 41 2.39 -6.77 -21.83
N VAL A 42 1.39 -7.47 -21.26
CA VAL A 42 0.25 -8.01 -22.01
C VAL A 42 -0.60 -6.89 -22.61
N PHE A 43 -0.88 -5.82 -21.86
CA PHE A 43 -1.62 -4.68 -22.36
C PHE A 43 -0.84 -3.89 -23.40
N ASN A 44 0.49 -3.87 -23.37
CA ASN A 44 1.29 -3.20 -24.38
C ASN A 44 1.18 -3.88 -25.76
N PHE A 45 0.96 -5.20 -25.78
CA PHE A 45 0.65 -5.93 -27.02
C PHE A 45 -0.73 -5.55 -27.61
N LEU A 46 -1.70 -5.19 -26.77
CA LEU A 46 -3.05 -4.83 -27.19
C LEU A 46 -3.16 -3.34 -27.54
N ASN A 47 -2.65 -2.48 -26.66
CA ASN A 47 -2.68 -1.03 -26.78
C ASN A 47 -1.69 -0.40 -25.79
N SER A 48 -0.68 0.29 -26.31
CA SER A 48 0.37 0.93 -25.51
C SER A 48 -0.17 1.99 -24.53
N MET A 49 -1.30 2.63 -24.84
CA MET A 49 -1.94 3.60 -23.95
C MET A 49 -2.53 2.95 -22.69
N LEU A 50 -3.05 1.71 -22.81
CA LEU A 50 -3.54 0.93 -21.67
C LEU A 50 -2.39 0.43 -20.79
N ALA A 51 -1.25 0.08 -21.41
CA ALA A 51 -0.06 -0.33 -20.67
C ALA A 51 0.46 0.79 -19.76
N LEU A 52 0.55 2.02 -20.27
CA LEU A 52 0.92 3.18 -19.47
C LEU A 52 -0.04 3.40 -18.30
N MET A 53 -1.34 3.27 -18.54
CA MET A 53 -2.35 3.44 -17.48
C MET A 53 -2.25 2.35 -16.40
N ALA A 54 -1.98 1.11 -16.79
CA ALA A 54 -1.75 -0.01 -15.86
C ALA A 54 -0.49 0.19 -15.01
N ILE A 55 0.59 0.71 -15.61
CA ILE A 55 1.83 1.03 -14.90
C ILE A 55 1.60 2.15 -13.89
N PHE A 56 0.91 3.23 -14.28
CA PHE A 56 0.57 4.33 -13.38
C PHE A 56 -0.28 3.87 -12.20
N LEU A 57 -1.29 3.03 -12.46
CA LEU A 57 -2.15 2.48 -11.41
C LEU A 57 -1.39 1.56 -10.46
N GLY A 58 -0.57 0.64 -10.97
CA GLY A 58 0.18 -0.28 -10.11
C GLY A 58 1.31 0.41 -9.34
N ALA A 59 2.03 1.35 -9.96
CA ALA A 59 3.01 2.17 -9.25
C ALA A 59 2.35 3.01 -8.14
N GLY A 60 1.19 3.61 -8.44
CA GLY A 60 0.39 4.33 -7.44
C GLY A 60 -0.06 3.43 -6.29
N TYR A 61 -0.45 2.20 -6.58
CA TYR A 61 -0.85 1.22 -5.57
C TYR A 61 0.32 0.83 -4.65
N VAL A 62 1.50 0.56 -5.22
CA VAL A 62 2.71 0.20 -4.45
C VAL A 62 3.14 1.35 -3.54
N VAL A 63 3.19 2.59 -4.05
CA VAL A 63 3.57 3.76 -3.25
C VAL A 63 2.55 4.06 -2.15
N GLY A 64 1.25 3.97 -2.46
CA GLY A 64 0.19 4.15 -1.48
C GLY A 64 0.23 3.11 -0.37
N PHE A 65 0.47 1.84 -0.73
CA PHE A 65 0.64 0.76 0.25
C PHE A 65 1.89 0.92 1.11
N TRP A 66 3.00 1.38 0.54
CA TRP A 66 4.22 1.66 1.30
C TRP A 66 3.99 2.76 2.34
N LEU A 67 3.37 3.88 1.94
CA LEU A 67 3.02 4.96 2.85
C LEU A 67 2.07 4.50 3.96
N LEU A 68 1.09 3.66 3.63
CA LEU A 68 0.16 3.10 4.61
C LEU A 68 0.88 2.16 5.60
N LYS A 69 1.79 1.29 5.12
CA LYS A 69 2.63 0.43 5.97
C LYS A 69 3.49 1.26 6.92
N TRP A 70 4.18 2.27 6.39
CA TRP A 70 5.00 3.19 7.19
C TRP A 70 4.18 3.85 8.30
N PHE A 71 3.02 4.39 7.92
CA PHE A 71 2.12 5.05 8.84
C PHE A 71 1.64 4.14 9.98
N VAL A 72 1.31 2.88 9.66
CA VAL A 72 0.89 1.86 10.64
C VAL A 72 2.05 1.48 11.58
N LEU A 73 3.26 1.31 11.05
CA LEU A 73 4.44 0.99 11.86
C LEU A 73 4.77 2.11 12.85
N GLU A 74 4.80 3.36 12.40
CA GLU A 74 5.10 4.50 13.26
C GLU A 74 4.04 4.68 14.37
N ARG A 75 2.78 4.32 14.09
CA ARG A 75 1.71 4.27 15.10
C ARG A 75 1.90 3.18 16.14
N LEU A 76 2.31 1.98 15.73
CA LEU A 76 2.58 0.87 16.64
C LEU A 76 3.78 1.17 17.56
N GLU A 77 4.83 1.78 17.01
CA GLU A 77 6.02 2.15 17.77
C GLU A 77 5.70 3.21 18.84
N LEU A 78 4.83 4.18 18.54
CA LEU A 78 4.31 5.14 19.53
C LEU A 78 3.43 4.49 20.61
N LYS A 79 2.72 3.40 20.29
CA LYS A 79 1.86 2.68 21.24
C LYS A 79 2.65 1.76 22.18
N ASN A 80 3.76 1.18 21.70
CA ASN A 80 4.63 0.31 22.51
C ASN A 80 5.57 1.08 23.47
N ASN A 81 5.82 2.37 23.20
CA ASN A 81 6.69 3.23 24.00
C ASN A 81 5.94 4.10 25.03
N ALA A 82 4.64 3.89 25.20
CA ALA A 82 3.77 4.59 26.15
C ALA A 82 3.26 3.63 27.24
#